data_AF-A0A1H3BII8-F1
#
_entry.id   AF-A0A1H3BII8-F1
#
_cell.length_a   1.000
_cell.length_b   1.000
_cell.length_c   1.000
_cell.angle_alpha   90.00
_cell.angle_beta   90.00
_cell.angle_gamma   90.00
#
_symmetry.space_group_name_H-M   'P 1'
#
loop_
_entity.id
_entity.type
_entity.pdbx_description
1 polymer ?
#
loop_
_entity_poly.entity_id
_entity_poly.type
_entity_poly.pdbx_seq_one_letter_code
_entity_poly.pdbx_strand_id
1 'polypeptide(L)' 'MAKTRVLVEFGMGTSLRREDYTEAALRAIKDALWHNSVNMAELFGFPKEAMIIDAEIGVQQPDRVDTQ' A
#
# COMPACT_ATOMS: atom_id res chain seq x y z
N MET A 1 14.06 -13.78 8.05
CA MET A 1 13.12 -14.61 8.83
C MET A 1 11.76 -14.60 8.14
N ALA A 2 10.93 -15.61 8.35
CA ALA A 2 9.55 -15.58 7.85
C ALA A 2 8.78 -14.45 8.55
N LYS A 3 8.10 -13.60 7.78
CA LYS A 3 7.19 -12.57 8.29
C LYS A 3 5.82 -13.22 8.56
N THR A 4 5.20 -12.91 9.70
CA THR A 4 3.81 -13.28 9.96
C THR A 4 2.90 -12.15 9.47
N ARG A 5 2.06 -12.42 8.47
CA ARG A 5 1.06 -11.45 8.01
C ARG A 5 -0.06 -11.33 9.04
N VAL A 6 -0.29 -10.11 9.50
CA VAL A 6 -1.32 -9.79 10.52
C VAL A 6 -2.49 -8.98 9.95
N LEU A 7 -2.27 -8.29 8.83
CA LEU A 7 -3.26 -7.47 8.14
C LEU A 7 -2.94 -7.45 6.65
N VAL A 8 -3.97 -7.37 5.81
CA VAL A 8 -3.86 -7.05 4.39
C VAL A 8 -4.97 -6.06 4.06
N GLU A 9 -4.60 -4.97 3.40
CA GLU A 9 -5.52 -3.94 2.92
C GLU A 9 -5.49 -3.91 1.40
N PHE A 10 -6.65 -3.75 0.78
CA PHE A 10 -6.79 -3.67 -0.66
C PHE A 10 -7.39 -2.33 -1.04
N GLY A 11 -6.87 -1.75 -2.13
CA GLY A 11 -7.38 -0.51 -2.69
C GLY A 11 -7.20 -0.50 -4.19
N MET A 12 -7.92 0.40 -4.86
CA MET A 12 -7.89 0.55 -6.31
C MET A 12 -7.69 2.02 -6.70
N GLY A 13 -6.88 2.25 -7.73
CA GLY A 13 -6.59 3.58 -8.23
C GLY A 13 -6.55 3.60 -9.75
N THR A 14 -6.97 4.74 -10.34
CA THR A 14 -6.96 4.93 -11.79
C THR A 14 -6.44 6.31 -12.16
N SER A 15 -5.78 6.40 -13.32
CA SER A 15 -5.29 7.65 -13.91
C SER A 15 -5.72 7.75 -15.38
N LEU A 16 -7.04 7.74 -15.60
CA LEU A 16 -7.62 7.53 -16.94
C LEU A 16 -7.27 8.61 -17.97
N ARG A 17 -7.09 9.87 -17.54
CA ARG A 17 -6.80 10.99 -18.46
C ARG A 17 -5.33 11.24 -18.69
N ARG A 18 -4.49 10.94 -17.69
CA ARG A 18 -3.05 11.20 -17.73
C ARG A 18 -2.25 9.97 -18.15
N GLU A 19 -2.87 8.79 -18.09
CA GLU A 19 -2.23 7.50 -18.34
C GLU A 19 -0.95 7.32 -17.50
N ASP A 20 -1.01 7.87 -16.28
CA ASP A 20 0.09 7.91 -15.34
C ASP A 20 -0.05 6.75 -14.34
N TYR A 21 0.83 5.77 -14.49
CA TYR A 21 0.84 4.57 -13.66
C TYR A 21 1.29 4.86 -12.22
N THR A 22 2.17 5.84 -12.00
CA THR A 22 2.56 6.28 -10.65
C THR A 22 1.37 6.90 -9.92
N GLU A 23 0.64 7.79 -10.59
CA GLU A 23 -0.57 8.41 -10.00
C GLU A 23 -1.67 7.36 -9.73
N ALA A 24 -1.83 6.37 -10.62
CA ALA A 24 -2.76 5.27 -10.40
C ALA A 24 -2.36 4.42 -9.17
N ALA A 25 -1.07 4.10 -9.04
CA ALA A 25 -0.50 3.38 -7.90
C ALA A 25 -0.68 4.12 -6.58
N LEU A 26 -0.36 5.42 -6.54
CA LEU A 26 -0.56 6.28 -5.36
C LEU A 26 -2.02 6.34 -4.92
N ARG A 27 -2.95 6.42 -5.89
CA ARG A 27 -4.39 6.39 -5.61
C ARG A 27 -4.84 5.05 -5.03
N ALA A 28 -4.31 3.93 -5.53
CA ALA A 28 -4.63 2.61 -5.01
C ALA A 28 -4.15 2.43 -3.56
N ILE A 29 -2.93 2.87 -3.25
CA ILE A 29 -2.39 2.85 -1.88
C ILE A 29 -3.23 3.75 -0.96
N LYS A 30 -3.55 4.97 -1.43
CA LYS A 30 -4.37 5.90 -0.64
C LYS A 30 -5.75 5.31 -0.35
N ASP A 31 -6.40 4.72 -1.35
CA ASP A 31 -7.69 4.05 -1.20
C ASP A 31 -7.63 2.90 -0.19
N ALA A 32 -6.55 2.09 -0.22
CA ALA A 32 -6.34 1.00 0.73
C ALA A 32 -6.23 1.50 2.18
N LEU A 33 -5.52 2.62 2.40
CA LEU A 33 -5.23 3.15 3.74
C LEU A 33 -6.30 4.08 4.31
N TRP A 34 -7.14 4.69 3.46
CA TRP A 34 -8.04 5.77 3.90
C TRP A 34 -9.24 5.27 4.71
N HIS A 35 -9.64 4.02 4.52
CA HIS A 35 -10.87 3.48 5.10
C HIS A 35 -10.71 2.88 6.50
N ASN A 36 -9.48 2.60 6.92
CA ASN A 36 -9.18 1.95 8.19
C ASN A 36 -8.19 2.76 9.02
N SER A 37 -8.32 2.64 10.33
CA SER A 37 -7.28 3.08 11.27
C SER A 37 -6.58 1.86 11.83
N VAL A 38 -5.29 1.69 11.51
CA VAL A 38 -4.50 0.52 11.90
C VAL A 38 -3.72 0.81 13.18
N ASN A 39 -4.02 0.08 14.25
CA ASN A 39 -3.33 0.17 15.55
C ASN A 39 -2.58 -1.13 15.93
N MET A 40 -2.26 -1.97 14.93
CA MET A 40 -1.75 -3.33 15.15
C MET A 40 -0.44 -3.37 15.95
N ALA A 41 0.49 -2.45 15.70
CA ALA A 41 1.75 -2.38 16.45
C ALA A 41 1.53 -2.21 17.96
N GLU A 42 0.64 -1.28 18.32
CA GLU A 42 0.33 -0.94 19.72
C GLU A 42 -0.33 -2.13 20.44
N LEU A 43 -1.19 -2.88 19.76
CA LEU A 43 -1.83 -4.09 20.31
C LEU A 43 -0.84 -5.19 20.67
N PHE A 44 0.30 -5.27 19.97
CA PHE A 44 1.38 -6.22 20.27
C PHE A 44 2.52 -5.61 21.11
N GLY A 45 2.37 -4.37 21.59
CA GLY A 45 3.37 -3.70 22.42
C GLY A 45 4.60 -3.19 21.67
N PHE A 46 4.52 -3.01 20.35
CA PHE A 46 5.59 -2.47 19.51
C PHE A 46 5.37 -0.99 19.18
N PRO A 47 6.45 -0.21 18.93
CA PRO A 47 6.32 1.13 18.34
C PRO A 47 5.81 1.04 16.89
N LYS A 48 5.13 2.08 16.39
CA LYS A 48 4.54 2.08 15.03
C LYS A 48 5.59 1.94 13.94
N GLU A 49 6.77 2.50 14.16
CA GLU A 49 7.90 2.48 13.23
C GLU A 49 8.49 1.07 13.07
N ALA A 50 8.15 0.13 13.96
CA ALA A 50 8.53 -1.27 13.83
C ALA A 50 7.60 -2.06 12.89
N MET A 51 6.52 -1.46 12.37
CA MET A 51 5.66 -2.13 11.40
C MET A 51 6.42 -2.40 10.10
N ILE A 52 6.40 -3.66 9.68
CA ILE A 52 6.88 -4.05 8.36
C ILE A 52 5.71 -3.92 7.40
N ILE A 53 5.86 -3.04 6.40
CA ILE A 53 4.84 -2.79 5.39
C ILE A 53 5.40 -3.26 4.04
N ASP A 54 4.72 -4.21 3.41
CA ASP A 54 4.98 -4.63 2.04
C ASP A 54 3.83 -4.13 1.17
N ALA A 55 4.13 -3.28 0.19
CA ALA A 55 3.15 -2.80 -0.79
C ALA A 55 3.30 -3.58 -2.10
N GLU A 56 2.24 -4.27 -2.52
CA GLU A 56 2.20 -4.99 -3.79
C GLU A 56 1.22 -4.30 -4.74
N ILE A 57 1.69 -3.94 -5.93
CA ILE A 57 0.95 -3.13 -6.89
C ILE A 57 0.84 -3.88 -8.21
N GLY A 58 -0.38 -4.23 -8.59
CA GLY A 58 -0.70 -4.81 -9.90
C GLY A 58 -1.16 -3.73 -10.89
N VAL A 59 -0.37 -3.49 -11.95
CA VAL A 59 -0.72 -2.59 -13.07
C VAL A 59 -0.32 -3.19 -14.40
N GLN A 60 -0.83 -2.65 -15.50
CA GLN A 60 -0.60 -3.16 -16.85
C GLN A 60 0.86 -2.99 -17.33
N GLN A 61 1.53 -1.90 -16.93
CA GLN A 61 2.93 -1.61 -17.29
C GLN A 61 3.74 -1.27 -16.03
N PRO A 62 4.16 -2.27 -15.23
CA PRO A 62 4.82 -2.05 -13.94
C PRO A 62 6.10 -1.20 -14.02
N ASP A 63 6.88 -1.34 -15.09
CA ASP A 63 8.14 -0.60 -15.30
C ASP A 63 7.94 0.92 -15.48
N ARG A 64 6.68 1.38 -15.62
CA ARG A 64 6.33 2.81 -15.73
C ARG A 64 5.86 3.42 -14.41
N VAL A 65 5.87 2.64 -13.33
CA VAL A 65 5.62 3.15 -11.97
C VAL A 65 6.94 3.66 -11.42
N ASP A 66 6.95 4.91 -10.97
CA ASP A 66 8.04 5.43 -10.15
C ASP A 66 7.92 4.87 -8.74
N THR A 67 8.97 4.18 -8.27
CA THR A 67 9.00 3.50 -6.97
C THR A 67 9.97 4.17 -5.99
N GLN A 68 10.49 5.35 -6.32
CA GLN A 68 11.34 6.13 -5.41
C GLN A 68 10.53 6.85 -4.34
#